data_AF-A0A0D2HTR4-F1
#
_entry.id   AF-A0A0D2HTR4-F1
#
_cell.length_a   1.000
_cell.length_b   1.000
_cell.length_c   1.000
_cell.angle_alpha   90.00
_cell.angle_beta   90.00
_cell.angle_gamma   90.00
#
_symmetry.space_group_name_H-M   'P 1'
#
loop_
_entity.id
_entity.type
_entity.pdbx_description
1 polymer ?
#
loop_
_entity_poly.entity_id
_entity_poly.type
_entity_poly.pdbx_seq_one_letter_code
_entity_poly.pdbx_strand_id
1 'polypeptide(L)'
;MNIALTFLEPPAAHQKEKSYEIHFEVPGSFRSSNLDLKQHHGIHITDVRGREDQFTLEDHGFEYIEAPTSALTLPLKDQVSDMNDPALGRYLREVISLVKRRLGGHRVLLYDWRLRREGVSPITQGERPKDRLAPLAVAHVVRQYYSHKGGFPKS
;
A
#
# COMPACT_ATOMS: atom_id res chain seq x y z
N MET A 1 13.48 -18.21 4.24
CA MET A 1 12.83 -18.43 5.56
C MET A 1 11.38 -18.85 5.33
N ASN A 2 10.86 -19.87 6.02
CA ASN A 2 9.46 -20.27 5.89
C ASN A 2 8.63 -19.60 6.98
N ILE A 3 7.54 -18.94 6.61
CA ILE A 3 6.66 -18.26 7.56
C ILE A 3 5.19 -18.63 7.34
N ALA A 4 4.35 -18.17 8.27
CA ALA A 4 2.90 -18.21 8.12
C ALA A 4 2.38 -16.82 7.74
N LEU A 5 1.57 -16.73 6.68
CA LEU A 5 0.93 -15.49 6.22
C LEU A 5 -0.58 -15.67 6.16
N THR A 6 -1.33 -14.61 6.46
CA THR A 6 -2.79 -14.62 6.37
C THR A 6 -3.23 -13.94 5.08
N PHE A 7 -4.04 -14.63 4.29
CA PHE A 7 -4.57 -14.15 3.02
C PHE A 7 -6.09 -14.08 3.06
N LEU A 8 -6.67 -13.24 2.20
CA LEU A 8 -8.10 -13.27 1.90
C LEU A 8 -8.40 -14.56 1.14
N GLU A 9 -9.26 -15.41 1.68
CA GLU A 9 -9.88 -16.43 0.85
C GLU A 9 -10.96 -15.77 0.00
N PRO A 10 -11.20 -16.25 -1.24
CA PRO A 10 -12.36 -15.86 -2.01
C PRO A 10 -13.57 -16.69 -1.55
N PRO A 11 -14.48 -16.19 -0.70
CA PRO A 11 -15.69 -16.91 -0.37
C PRO A 11 -16.64 -16.96 -1.55
N ALA A 12 -17.40 -18.07 -1.61
CA ALA A 12 -18.58 -18.20 -2.44
C ALA A 12 -19.59 -17.04 -2.24
N ALA A 13 -19.56 -16.37 -1.08
CA ALA A 13 -20.38 -15.21 -0.75
C ALA A 13 -20.04 -13.94 -1.57
N HIS A 14 -18.80 -13.77 -2.05
CA HIS A 14 -18.41 -12.60 -2.85
C HIS A 14 -19.05 -12.55 -4.24
N GLN A 15 -19.71 -13.64 -4.65
CA GLN A 15 -20.54 -13.65 -5.86
C GLN A 15 -21.92 -13.00 -5.62
N LYS A 16 -22.38 -12.94 -4.36
CA LYS A 16 -23.71 -12.41 -3.98
C LYS A 16 -23.63 -11.05 -3.32
N GLU A 17 -22.56 -10.76 -2.58
CA GLU A 17 -22.36 -9.50 -1.86
C GLU A 17 -20.91 -9.00 -2.04
N LYS A 18 -20.72 -7.68 -2.15
CA LYS A 18 -19.38 -7.10 -2.21
C LYS A 18 -18.64 -7.29 -0.88
N SER A 19 -17.33 -7.53 -0.97
CA SER A 19 -16.43 -7.55 0.17
C SER A 19 -16.46 -6.20 0.91
N TYR A 20 -16.60 -6.22 2.23
CA TYR A 20 -16.57 -5.03 3.09
C TYR A 20 -15.88 -5.28 4.43
N GLU A 21 -15.34 -4.20 4.97
CA GLU A 21 -14.89 -4.08 6.35
C GLU A 21 -15.37 -2.71 6.88
N ILE A 22 -16.04 -2.71 8.03
CA ILE A 22 -16.60 -1.54 8.69
C ILE A 22 -15.64 -1.16 9.81
N HIS A 23 -15.12 0.05 9.73
CA HIS A 23 -14.11 0.57 10.65
C HIS A 23 -14.69 1.46 11.77
N PHE A 24 -16.00 1.38 12.00
CA PHE A 24 -16.70 2.08 13.07
C PHE A 24 -17.42 1.07 13.97
N GLU A 25 -17.88 1.52 15.13
CA GLU A 25 -18.64 0.65 16.03
C GLU A 25 -19.91 0.17 15.35
N VAL A 26 -20.09 -1.15 15.32
CA VAL A 26 -21.22 -1.81 14.68
C VAL A 26 -22.16 -2.29 15.78
N PRO A 27 -23.45 -1.91 15.76
CA PRO A 27 -24.44 -2.43 16.69
C PRO A 27 -24.46 -3.97 16.64
N GLY A 28 -24.55 -4.62 17.80
CA GLY A 28 -24.18 -6.04 18.00
C GLY A 28 -24.89 -7.09 17.12
N SER A 29 -25.93 -6.73 16.38
CA SER A 29 -26.59 -7.62 15.40
C SER A 29 -25.92 -7.67 14.02
N PHE A 30 -24.97 -6.77 13.73
CA PHE A 30 -24.34 -6.68 12.41
C PHE A 30 -22.87 -7.12 12.46
N ARG A 31 -22.42 -7.80 11.40
CA ARG A 31 -20.99 -8.14 11.23
C ARG A 31 -20.23 -6.89 10.80
N SER A 32 -19.04 -6.70 11.37
CA SER A 32 -18.13 -5.64 10.93
C SER A 32 -17.38 -5.98 9.65
N SER A 33 -17.37 -7.23 9.21
CA SER A 33 -16.71 -7.65 7.96
C SER A 33 -17.32 -8.93 7.41
N ASN A 34 -17.35 -9.06 6.09
CA ASN A 34 -17.63 -10.30 5.37
C ASN A 34 -16.39 -10.88 4.68
N LEU A 35 -15.19 -10.46 5.11
CA LEU A 35 -13.92 -11.00 4.63
C LEU A 35 -13.59 -12.29 5.37
N ASP A 36 -13.33 -13.36 4.62
CA ASP A 36 -12.79 -14.60 5.18
C ASP A 36 -11.26 -14.58 5.04
N LEU A 37 -10.57 -14.69 6.18
CA LEU A 37 -9.12 -14.68 6.28
C LEU A 37 -8.62 -16.08 6.64
N LYS A 38 -7.62 -16.56 5.91
CA LYS A 38 -6.99 -17.86 6.18
C LYS A 38 -5.49 -17.76 6.28
N GLN A 39 -4.94 -18.46 7.26
CA GLN A 39 -3.51 -18.57 7.45
C GLN A 39 -2.94 -19.70 6.57
N HIS A 40 -1.87 -19.39 5.85
CA HIS A 40 -1.11 -20.32 5.02
C HIS A 40 0.30 -20.43 5.59
N HIS A 41 0.72 -21.66 5.86
CA HIS A 41 2.05 -21.97 6.38
C HIS A 41 3.01 -22.36 5.25
N GLY A 42 4.31 -22.33 5.53
CA GLY A 42 5.33 -22.79 4.59
C GLY A 42 5.60 -21.80 3.44
N ILE A 43 5.18 -20.54 3.57
CA ILE A 43 5.47 -19.53 2.55
C ILE A 43 6.95 -19.17 2.62
N HIS A 44 7.64 -19.37 1.51
CA HIS A 44 9.06 -19.08 1.40
C HIS A 44 9.29 -17.59 1.17
N ILE A 45 10.08 -16.96 2.05
CA ILE A 45 10.57 -15.59 1.90
C ILE A 45 12.06 -15.62 1.61
N THR A 46 12.43 -14.88 0.57
CA THR A 46 13.81 -14.70 0.11
C THR A 46 14.22 -13.24 0.31
N ASP A 47 15.44 -13.03 0.81
CA ASP A 47 16.06 -11.71 0.83
C ASP A 47 16.52 -11.35 -0.59
N VAL A 48 16.13 -10.17 -1.05
CA VAL A 48 16.39 -9.69 -2.41
C VAL A 48 17.48 -8.63 -2.47
N ARG A 49 18.07 -8.28 -1.33
CA ARG A 49 19.17 -7.30 -1.25
C ARG A 49 20.39 -7.78 -2.04
N GLY A 50 20.98 -6.87 -2.82
CA GLY A 50 22.10 -7.15 -3.72
C GLY A 50 21.70 -7.85 -5.04
N ARG A 51 20.40 -7.97 -5.31
CA ARG A 51 19.82 -8.55 -6.53
C ARG A 51 18.68 -7.69 -7.07
N GLU A 52 18.64 -6.42 -6.69
CA GLU A 52 17.55 -5.49 -6.98
C GLU A 52 17.29 -5.35 -8.48
N ASP A 53 18.35 -5.44 -9.29
CA ASP A 53 18.34 -5.38 -10.76
C ASP A 53 17.69 -6.58 -11.44
N GLN A 54 17.44 -7.67 -10.71
CA GLN A 54 16.83 -8.89 -11.24
C GLN A 54 15.29 -8.90 -11.21
N PHE A 55 14.67 -7.90 -10.58
CA PHE A 55 13.23 -7.84 -10.39
C PHE A 55 12.60 -6.79 -11.30
N THR A 56 11.85 -7.25 -12.29
CA THR A 56 11.11 -6.45 -13.25
C THR A 56 9.61 -6.45 -12.94
N LEU A 57 8.93 -5.35 -13.31
CA LEU A 57 7.50 -5.24 -13.11
C LEU A 57 6.73 -6.31 -13.89
N GLU A 58 7.19 -6.65 -15.09
CA GLU A 58 6.57 -7.63 -15.98
C GLU A 58 6.60 -9.05 -15.41
N ASP A 59 7.76 -9.49 -14.90
CA ASP A 59 7.94 -10.87 -14.46
C ASP A 59 7.57 -11.07 -12.98
N HIS A 60 7.71 -10.03 -12.15
CA HIS A 60 7.59 -10.14 -10.70
C HIS A 60 6.42 -9.32 -10.12
N GLY A 61 5.79 -8.45 -10.90
CA GLY A 61 4.74 -7.54 -10.42
C GLY A 61 5.25 -6.39 -9.54
N PHE A 62 6.57 -6.25 -9.39
CA PHE A 62 7.23 -5.11 -8.75
C PHE A 62 8.62 -4.90 -9.36
N GLU A 63 9.18 -3.71 -9.18
CA GLU A 63 10.52 -3.36 -9.65
C GLU A 63 11.24 -2.50 -8.61
N TYR A 64 12.55 -2.68 -8.49
CA TYR A 64 13.41 -1.78 -7.73
C TYR A 64 13.96 -0.67 -8.63
N ILE A 65 13.78 0.58 -8.23
CA ILE A 65 14.30 1.74 -8.96
C ILE A 65 15.13 2.58 -8.01
N GLU A 66 16.42 2.70 -8.31
CA GLU A 66 17.28 3.68 -7.67
C GLU A 66 17.09 5.03 -8.34
N ALA A 67 16.52 5.98 -7.61
CA ALA A 67 16.25 7.33 -8.10
C ALA A 67 16.64 8.35 -7.03
N PRO A 68 17.84 8.96 -7.14
CA PRO A 68 18.24 10.05 -6.27
C PRO A 68 17.22 11.20 -6.35
N THR A 69 16.82 11.72 -5.19
CA THR A 69 15.95 12.89 -5.07
C THR A 69 16.80 14.13 -4.83
N SER A 70 16.43 15.24 -5.48
CA SER A 70 17.02 16.56 -5.19
C SER A 70 16.22 17.33 -4.16
N ALA A 71 15.01 16.87 -3.87
CA ALA A 71 14.03 17.57 -3.05
C ALA A 71 14.25 17.37 -1.54
N LEU A 72 14.92 16.27 -1.14
CA LEU A 72 15.09 15.87 0.26
C LEU A 72 16.51 15.36 0.47
N THR A 73 17.15 15.78 1.56
CA THR A 73 18.42 15.24 2.07
C THR A 73 18.16 14.40 3.31
N LEU A 74 18.97 13.35 3.54
CA LEU A 74 18.87 12.56 4.77
C LEU A 74 19.61 13.27 5.92
N PRO A 75 19.11 13.18 7.17
CA PRO A 75 17.90 12.48 7.59
C PRO A 75 16.61 13.30 7.37
N LEU A 76 15.55 12.63 6.90
CA LEU A 76 14.25 13.23 6.53
C LEU A 76 13.51 13.90 7.70
N LYS A 77 13.76 13.45 8.94
CA LYS A 77 13.07 13.93 10.14
C LYS A 77 13.27 15.42 10.39
N ASP A 78 14.38 15.98 9.90
CA ASP A 78 14.79 17.37 10.15
C ASP A 78 14.35 18.31 9.00
N GLN A 79 13.73 17.79 7.95
CA GLN A 79 13.41 18.55 6.72
C GLN A 79 11.93 18.58 6.33
N VAL A 80 11.11 17.69 6.86
CA VAL A 80 9.67 17.68 6.57
C VAL A 80 8.95 17.73 7.90
N SER A 81 8.53 18.91 8.34
CA SER A 81 7.83 19.09 9.62
C SER A 81 6.37 18.63 9.55
N ASP A 82 5.71 18.85 8.41
CA ASP A 82 4.31 18.53 8.18
C ASP A 82 3.98 18.31 6.69
N MET A 83 2.70 18.07 6.39
CA MET A 83 2.22 17.75 5.05
C MET A 83 2.25 18.92 4.05
N ASN A 84 2.38 20.16 4.51
CA ASN A 84 2.44 21.35 3.68
C ASN A 84 3.87 21.77 3.35
N ASP A 85 4.87 20.98 3.78
CA ASP A 85 6.27 21.29 3.52
C ASP A 85 6.58 21.37 2.01
N PRO A 86 7.16 22.48 1.52
CA PRO A 86 7.51 22.63 0.11
C PRO A 86 8.48 21.55 -0.41
N ALA A 87 9.39 21.04 0.44
CA ALA A 87 10.33 19.98 0.10
C ALA A 87 9.60 18.66 -0.19
N LEU A 88 8.61 18.31 0.64
CA LEU A 88 7.72 17.18 0.42
C LEU A 88 6.95 17.32 -0.91
N GLY A 89 6.41 18.50 -1.19
CA GLY A 89 5.71 18.77 -2.45
C GLY A 89 6.60 18.57 -3.68
N ARG A 90 7.89 18.96 -3.62
CA ARG A 90 8.88 18.71 -4.68
C ARG A 90 9.17 17.22 -4.84
N TYR A 91 9.40 16.51 -3.74
CA TYR A 91 9.66 15.07 -3.75
C TYR A 91 8.51 14.28 -4.39
N LEU A 92 7.26 14.56 -4.02
CA LEU A 92 6.10 13.87 -4.59
C LEU A 92 5.96 14.14 -6.11
N ARG A 93 6.34 15.33 -6.59
CA ARG A 93 6.38 15.62 -8.03
C ARG A 93 7.51 14.87 -8.75
N GLU A 94 8.67 14.70 -8.11
CA GLU A 94 9.76 13.87 -8.64
C GLU A 94 9.31 12.40 -8.77
N VAL A 95 8.65 11.85 -7.75
CA VAL A 95 8.08 10.48 -7.77
C VAL A 95 7.04 10.33 -8.89
N ILE A 96 6.09 11.26 -9.02
CA ILE A 96 5.10 11.27 -10.12
C ILE A 96 5.81 11.23 -11.47
N SER A 97 6.84 12.05 -11.64
CA SER A 97 7.59 12.14 -12.89
C SER A 97 8.37 10.87 -13.20
N LEU A 98 8.97 10.26 -12.17
CA LEU A 98 9.68 8.98 -12.27
C LEU A 98 8.74 7.86 -12.73
N VAL A 99 7.62 7.67 -12.02
CA VAL A 99 6.62 6.63 -12.35
C VAL A 99 6.03 6.85 -13.74
N LYS A 100 5.75 8.12 -14.09
CA LYS A 100 5.21 8.48 -15.41
C LYS A 100 6.18 8.10 -16.53
N ARG A 101 7.47 8.43 -16.37
CA ARG A 101 8.51 8.09 -17.36
C ARG A 101 8.72 6.57 -17.44
N ARG A 102 8.80 5.88 -16.29
CA ARG A 102 9.08 4.44 -16.26
C ARG A 102 7.97 3.61 -16.90
N LEU A 103 6.71 3.96 -16.65
CA LEU A 103 5.55 3.18 -17.10
C LEU A 103 4.89 3.72 -18.37
N GLY A 104 5.37 4.84 -18.94
CA GLY A 104 4.74 5.48 -20.09
C GLY A 104 3.32 5.99 -19.82
N GLY A 105 2.94 6.20 -18.55
CA GLY A 105 1.59 6.57 -18.17
C GLY A 105 1.19 7.97 -18.65
N HIS A 106 -0.06 8.15 -19.09
CA HIS A 106 -0.57 9.48 -19.46
C HIS A 106 -0.76 10.39 -18.23
N ARG A 107 -1.20 9.80 -17.10
CA ARG A 107 -1.40 10.45 -15.80
C ARG A 107 -0.95 9.52 -14.67
N VAL A 108 -0.40 10.10 -13.62
CA VAL A 108 -0.05 9.41 -12.38
C VAL A 108 -0.67 10.19 -11.23
N LEU A 109 -1.40 9.49 -10.36
CA LEU A 109 -2.02 10.06 -9.16
C LEU A 109 -1.41 9.36 -7.95
N LEU A 110 -0.86 10.13 -7.02
CA LEU A 110 -0.38 9.58 -5.75
C LEU A 110 -1.54 9.55 -4.76
N TYR A 111 -1.94 8.34 -4.38
CA TYR A 111 -2.93 8.08 -3.36
C TYR A 111 -2.28 7.29 -2.22
N ASP A 112 -2.67 7.58 -0.98
CA ASP A 112 -2.18 6.92 0.25
C ASP A 112 -0.64 6.75 0.34
N TRP A 113 0.09 7.80 -0.03
CA TRP A 113 1.56 7.81 0.11
C TRP A 113 1.96 8.00 1.58
N ARG A 114 3.11 7.43 1.95
CA ARG A 114 3.76 7.56 3.26
C ARG A 114 5.22 7.95 3.10
N LEU A 115 5.74 8.72 4.06
CA LEU A 115 7.17 9.06 4.11
C LEU A 115 7.81 8.32 5.29
N ARG A 116 8.71 7.38 5.02
CA ARG A 116 9.38 6.61 6.06
C ARG A 116 10.42 7.48 6.77
N ARG A 117 10.28 7.64 8.09
CA ARG A 117 11.30 8.25 8.96
C ARG A 117 12.17 7.17 9.60
N GLU A 118 13.47 7.43 9.71
CA GLU A 118 14.39 6.57 10.44
C GLU A 118 14.00 6.50 11.93
N GLY A 119 14.15 5.33 12.54
CA GLY A 119 13.89 5.13 13.97
C GLY A 119 12.43 4.91 14.39
N VAL A 120 11.47 4.87 13.45
CA VAL A 120 10.08 4.54 13.75
C VAL A 120 9.81 3.06 13.46
N SER A 121 9.48 2.29 14.50
CA SER A 121 9.09 0.88 14.36
C SER A 121 7.79 0.74 13.57
N PRO A 122 7.61 -0.33 12.77
CA PRO A 122 6.33 -0.64 12.13
C PRO A 122 5.21 -0.67 13.15
N ILE A 123 4.05 -0.11 12.81
CA ILE A 123 2.85 -0.24 13.64
C ILE A 123 2.45 -1.72 13.70
N THR A 124 1.95 -2.16 14.84
CA THR A 124 1.42 -3.52 15.03
C THR A 124 0.21 -3.76 14.13
N GLN A 125 0.03 -5.00 13.66
CA GLN A 125 -1.14 -5.42 12.87
C GLN A 125 -2.45 -4.97 13.54
N GLY A 126 -3.31 -4.25 12.81
CA GLY A 126 -4.65 -3.85 13.26
C GLY A 126 -4.83 -2.38 13.64
N GLU A 127 -3.74 -1.61 13.83
CA GLU A 127 -3.84 -0.18 14.07
C GLU A 127 -3.55 0.63 12.79
N ARG A 128 -4.44 1.57 12.46
CA ARG A 128 -4.17 2.52 11.37
C ARG A 128 -3.19 3.59 11.86
N PRO A 129 -2.11 3.86 11.11
CA PRO A 129 -1.31 5.04 11.34
C PRO A 129 -2.19 6.30 11.21
N LYS A 130 -2.43 6.98 12.33
CA LYS A 130 -3.07 8.32 12.34
C LYS A 130 -2.21 9.35 11.60
N ASP A 131 -0.91 9.09 11.49
CA ASP A 131 0.08 9.93 10.86
C ASP A 131 0.57 9.31 9.53
N ARG A 132 0.64 10.12 8.46
CA ARG A 132 1.23 9.71 7.16
C ARG A 132 2.73 9.51 7.21
N LEU A 133 3.37 9.92 8.29
CA LEU A 133 4.80 9.76 8.54
C LEU A 133 5.13 8.47 9.29
N ALA A 134 4.11 7.76 9.78
CA ALA A 134 4.29 6.47 10.43
C ALA A 134 4.33 5.32 9.40
N PRO A 135 5.20 4.32 9.62
CA PRO A 135 5.31 3.16 8.75
C PRO A 135 4.02 2.32 8.78
N LEU A 136 3.61 1.81 7.60
CA LEU A 136 2.53 0.83 7.52
C LEU A 136 3.01 -0.52 8.07
N ALA A 137 2.16 -1.18 8.86
CA ALA A 137 2.23 -2.62 9.02
C ALA A 137 1.95 -3.25 7.65
N VAL A 138 2.82 -4.16 7.19
CA VAL A 138 2.65 -5.10 6.06
C VAL A 138 1.82 -4.56 4.87
N ALA A 139 2.48 -4.30 3.74
CA ALA A 139 1.82 -3.79 2.54
C ALA A 139 0.61 -4.65 2.12
N HIS A 140 -0.58 -4.03 2.11
CA HIS A 140 -1.76 -4.60 1.48
C HIS A 140 -1.71 -4.30 -0.02
N VAL A 141 -1.60 -5.33 -0.87
CA VAL A 141 -1.82 -5.16 -2.31
C VAL A 141 -3.32 -5.08 -2.55
N VAL A 142 -3.83 -3.86 -2.72
CA VAL A 142 -5.24 -3.64 -3.06
C VAL A 142 -5.40 -3.68 -4.57
N ARG A 143 -6.02 -4.74 -5.09
CA ARG A 143 -6.44 -4.80 -6.50
C ARG A 143 -7.82 -4.17 -6.63
N GLN A 144 -7.90 -2.97 -7.20
CA GLN A 144 -9.18 -2.32 -7.50
C GLN A 144 -9.68 -2.76 -8.87
N TYR A 145 -10.87 -3.35 -8.92
CA TYR A 145 -11.57 -3.63 -10.17
C TYR A 145 -12.52 -2.48 -10.50
N TYR A 146 -12.26 -1.79 -11.60
CA TYR A 146 -13.22 -0.86 -12.18
C TYR A 146 -14.21 -1.64 -13.05
N SER A 147 -15.44 -1.84 -12.56
CA SER A 147 -16.56 -2.24 -13.41
C SER A 147 -17.12 -0.99 -14.10
N HIS A 148 -17.22 -1.01 -15.43
CA HIS A 148 -17.86 0.06 -16.22
C HIS A 148 -19.35 0.25 -15.90
N LYS A 149 -19.98 -0.67 -15.15
CA LYS A 149 -21.40 -0.64 -14.82
C LYS A 149 -21.69 -0.02 -13.45
N GLY A 150 -21.05 1.11 -13.11
CA GLY A 150 -21.38 2.01 -11.99
C GLY A 150 -22.13 1.37 -10.82
N GLY A 151 -21.41 0.94 -9.78
CA GLY A 151 -22.02 0.34 -8.60
C GLY A 151 -23.07 1.25 -7.97
N PHE A 152 -24.23 0.65 -7.66
CA PHE A 152 -25.48 1.17 -7.08
C PHE A 152 -26.54 1.63 -8.11
N PRO A 153 -27.61 0.85 -8.32
CA PRO A 153 -28.83 1.40 -8.91
C PRO A 153 -29.37 2.48 -7.96
N LYS A 154 -29.70 3.64 -8.52
CA LYS A 154 -30.44 4.68 -7.78
C LYS A 154 -31.81 4.09 -7.42
N SER A 155 -32.08 4.00 -6.12
CA SER A 155 -33.43 3.86 -5.56
C SER A 155 -34.23 5.14 -5.76
#